data_AF-A0A920ELD7-F1
#
_entry.id   AF-A0A920ELD7-F1
#
_cell.length_a   1.000
_cell.length_b   1.000
_cell.length_c   1.000
_cell.angle_alpha   90.00
_cell.angle_beta   90.00
_cell.angle_gamma   90.00
#
_symmetry.space_group_name_H-M   'P 1'
#
loop_
_entity.id
_entity.type
_entity.pdbx_description
1 polymer ?
#
loop_
_entity_poly.entity_id
_entity_poly.type
_entity_poly.pdbx_seq_one_letter_code
_entity_poly.pdbx_strand_id
1 'polypeptide(L)'
;MLNMDNFLKEVDYALEVLDNHSNSSSKDEKLNADEKKQSQRVMRVNHMGEVCAQALYRGQAFTTDETSTKELILKMCSEERDHLGMCAIE
;
A
#
# COMPACT_ATOMS: atom_id res chain seq x y z
N MET A 1 -23.59 -7.75 -5.30
CA MET A 1 -24.33 -6.55 -5.77
C MET A 1 -23.60 -5.32 -5.24
N LEU A 2 -23.21 -4.40 -6.11
CA LEU A 2 -22.46 -3.19 -5.75
C LEU A 2 -23.33 -2.28 -4.89
N ASN A 3 -22.94 -2.10 -3.63
CA ASN A 3 -23.57 -1.12 -2.74
C ASN A 3 -22.73 0.16 -2.78
N MET A 4 -23.37 1.33 -2.84
CA MET A 4 -22.71 2.63 -2.83
C MET A 4 -21.76 2.76 -1.64
N ASP A 5 -22.16 2.21 -0.49
CA ASP A 5 -21.34 2.20 0.73
C ASP A 5 -20.02 1.46 0.55
N ASN A 6 -20.01 0.36 -0.21
CA ASN A 6 -18.79 -0.39 -0.46
C ASN A 6 -17.87 0.37 -1.41
N PHE A 7 -18.42 1.03 -2.43
CA PHE A 7 -17.64 1.88 -3.32
C PHE A 7 -16.99 3.05 -2.58
N LEU A 8 -17.74 3.72 -1.70
CA LEU A 8 -17.22 4.83 -0.89
C LEU A 8 -16.09 4.37 0.04
N LYS A 9 -16.21 3.18 0.66
CA LYS A 9 -15.13 2.57 1.44
C LYS A 9 -13.88 2.29 0.60
N GLU A 10 -14.04 1.90 -0.66
CA GLU A 10 -12.88 1.68 -1.53
C GLU A 10 -12.18 2.97 -1.94
N VAL A 11 -12.94 4.04 -2.14
CA VAL A 11 -12.37 5.36 -2.42
C VAL A 11 -11.65 5.90 -1.18
N ASP A 12 -12.23 5.75 0.00
CA ASP A 12 -11.62 6.16 1.28
C ASP A 12 -10.29 5.42 1.51
N TYR A 13 -10.29 4.10 1.33
CA TYR A 13 -9.07 3.28 1.40
C TYR A 13 -8.01 3.74 0.39
N ALA A 14 -8.41 4.03 -0.85
CA ALA A 14 -7.47 4.51 -1.88
C ALA A 14 -6.87 5.86 -1.50
N LEU A 15 -7.65 6.76 -0.91
CA LEU A 15 -7.15 8.05 -0.42
C LEU A 15 -6.17 7.88 0.74
N GLU A 16 -6.44 7.00 1.70
CA GLU A 16 -5.51 6.69 2.79
C GLU A 16 -4.16 6.13 2.29
N VAL A 17 -4.21 5.22 1.30
CA VAL A 17 -3.00 4.64 0.70
C VAL A 17 -2.17 5.69 -0.06
N LEU A 18 -2.82 6.67 -0.68
CA LEU A 18 -2.14 7.76 -1.39
C LEU A 18 -1.63 8.87 -0.46
N ASP A 19 -2.34 9.15 0.63
CA ASP A 19 -1.97 10.19 1.59
C ASP A 19 -0.77 9.78 2.45
N ASN A 20 -0.54 8.47 2.61
CA ASN A 20 0.45 7.80 3.45
C ASN A 20 1.57 8.72 3.97
N HIS A 21 1.23 9.50 5.00
CA HIS A 21 2.11 10.46 5.61
C HIS A 21 3.00 9.67 6.57
N SER A 22 4.04 9.03 6.01
CA SER A 22 5.04 8.27 6.75
C SER A 22 5.86 9.23 7.64
N ASN A 23 5.28 9.61 8.77
CA ASN A 23 5.96 10.26 9.90
C ASN A 23 6.62 9.18 10.77
N SER A 24 7.50 8.36 10.19
CA SER A 24 8.42 7.52 10.96
C SER A 24 9.74 8.27 11.10
N SER A 25 9.85 9.05 12.19
CA SER A 25 11.14 9.45 12.72
C SER A 25 11.80 8.23 13.38
N SER A 26 12.28 7.26 12.59
CA SER A 26 13.20 6.24 13.10
C SER A 26 14.53 6.93 13.39
N LYS A 27 14.85 7.03 14.68
CA LYS A 27 16.23 7.15 15.13
C LYS A 27 16.85 5.78 14.82
N ASP A 28 17.77 5.70 13.86
CA ASP A 28 19.12 5.21 14.11
C ASP A 28 19.97 5.09 12.82
N GLU A 29 21.25 5.42 13.01
CA GLU A 29 22.41 5.32 12.11
C GLU A 29 22.61 6.38 11.00
N LYS A 30 23.83 6.93 11.00
CA LYS A 30 24.28 8.10 10.23
C LYS A 30 24.44 7.77 8.74
N LEU A 31 23.34 7.66 7.99
CA LEU A 31 23.43 7.78 6.53
C LEU A 31 23.94 9.18 6.19
N ASN A 32 24.97 9.25 5.34
CA ASN A 32 25.40 10.53 4.80
C ASN A 32 24.32 11.10 3.85
N ALA A 33 24.46 12.36 3.45
CA ALA A 33 23.45 13.03 2.63
C ALA A 33 23.19 12.32 1.29
N ASP A 34 24.23 11.73 0.70
CA ASP A 34 24.13 11.02 -0.58
C ASP A 34 23.46 9.65 -0.42
N GLU A 35 23.77 8.92 0.66
CA GLU A 35 23.14 7.65 1.01
C GLU A 35 21.64 7.83 1.32
N LYS A 36 21.28 8.88 2.07
CA LYS A 36 19.88 9.22 2.34
C LYS A 36 19.13 9.55 1.06
N LYS A 37 19.73 10.35 0.18
CA LYS A 37 19.13 10.69 -1.12
C LYS A 37 18.94 9.45 -1.99
N GLN A 38 19.88 8.51 -1.94
CA GLN A 38 19.78 7.25 -2.67
C GLN A 38 18.69 6.34 -2.08
N SER A 39 18.62 6.18 -0.76
CA SER A 39 17.56 5.44 -0.06
C SER A 39 16.17 5.95 -0.48
N GLN A 40 15.96 7.26 -0.37
CA GLN A 40 14.70 7.89 -0.77
C GLN A 40 14.33 7.65 -2.23
N ARG A 41 15.31 7.58 -3.15
CA ARG A 41 15.03 7.30 -4.57
C ARG A 41 14.54 5.87 -4.76
N VAL A 42 15.20 4.90 -4.13
CA VAL A 42 14.83 3.48 -4.22
C VAL A 42 13.47 3.26 -3.56
N MET A 43 13.27 3.85 -2.38
CA MET A 43 12.05 3.68 -1.61
C MET A 43 10.83 4.32 -2.27
N ARG A 44 10.96 5.43 -3.01
CA ARG A 44 9.86 5.96 -3.84
C ARG A 44 9.41 4.98 -4.93
N VAL A 45 10.34 4.27 -5.57
CA VAL A 45 9.99 3.28 -6.61
C VAL A 45 9.32 2.07 -5.98
N ASN A 46 9.85 1.60 -4.85
CA ASN A 46 9.24 0.51 -4.08
C ASN A 46 7.79 0.85 -3.69
N HIS A 47 7.58 2.03 -3.11
CA HIS A 47 6.26 2.52 -2.72
C HIS A 47 5.27 2.64 -3.87
N MET A 48 5.71 3.15 -5.02
CA MET A 48 4.83 3.21 -6.19
C MET A 48 4.44 1.83 -6.70
N GLY A 49 5.36 0.86 -6.64
CA GLY A 49 5.06 -0.54 -6.97
C GLY A 49 3.99 -1.12 -6.06
N GLU A 50 4.06 -0.81 -4.77
CA GLU A 50 3.07 -1.21 -3.77
C GLU A 50 1.68 -0.63 -4.04
N VAL A 51 1.58 0.69 -4.25
CA VAL A 51 0.31 1.36 -4.58
C VAL A 51 -0.32 0.72 -5.82
N CYS A 52 0.50 0.41 -6.84
CA CYS A 52 0.03 -0.27 -8.05
C CYS A 52 -0.45 -1.70 -7.77
N ALA A 53 0.27 -2.47 -6.95
CA ALA A 53 -0.12 -3.84 -6.60
C ALA A 53 -1.45 -3.87 -5.82
N GLN A 54 -1.60 -2.98 -4.83
CA GLN A 54 -2.85 -2.84 -4.07
C GLN A 54 -4.01 -2.44 -4.99
N ALA A 55 -3.82 -1.46 -5.88
CA ALA A 55 -4.85 -1.08 -6.85
C ALA A 55 -5.25 -2.25 -7.76
N LEU A 56 -4.28 -3.03 -8.24
CA LEU A 56 -4.52 -4.19 -9.10
C LEU A 56 -5.34 -5.27 -8.39
N TYR A 57 -4.90 -5.70 -7.21
CA TYR A 57 -5.56 -6.75 -6.45
C TYR A 57 -6.97 -6.33 -6.01
N ARG A 58 -7.15 -5.09 -5.58
CA ARG A 58 -8.48 -4.59 -5.20
C ARG A 58 -9.39 -4.43 -6.41
N GLY A 59 -8.85 -4.05 -7.57
CA GLY A 59 -9.57 -4.07 -8.84
C GLY A 59 -10.00 -5.49 -9.26
N GLN A 60 -9.14 -6.49 -9.05
CA GLN A 60 -9.50 -7.90 -9.28
C GLN A 60 -10.63 -8.33 -8.34
N ALA A 61 -10.50 -8.08 -7.04
CA ALA A 61 -11.51 -8.37 -6.03
C ALA A 61 -12.86 -7.69 -6.30
N PHE A 62 -12.86 -6.54 -6.97
CA PHE A 62 -14.08 -5.83 -7.39
C PHE A 62 -14.85 -6.58 -8.49
N THR A 63 -14.13 -7.27 -9.39
CA THR A 63 -14.70 -8.02 -10.52
C THR A 63 -14.89 -9.52 -10.25
N THR A 64 -14.37 -10.03 -9.13
CA THR A 64 -14.52 -11.44 -8.74
C THR A 64 -15.87 -11.70 -8.10
N ASP A 65 -16.68 -12.58 -8.69
CA ASP A 65 -18.00 -12.98 -8.18
C ASP A 65 -17.91 -13.99 -7.02
N GLU A 66 -16.84 -14.78 -6.96
CA GLU A 66 -16.65 -15.84 -5.99
C GLU A 66 -16.11 -15.28 -4.66
N THR A 67 -16.90 -15.41 -3.59
CA THR A 67 -16.66 -14.77 -2.30
C THR A 67 -15.33 -15.19 -1.66
N SER A 68 -14.97 -16.48 -1.73
CA SER A 68 -13.74 -17.04 -1.17
C SER A 68 -12.50 -16.42 -1.80
N THR A 69 -12.49 -16.31 -3.13
CA THR A 69 -11.40 -15.72 -3.91
C THR A 69 -11.32 -14.22 -3.62
N LYS A 70 -12.45 -13.52 -3.53
CA LYS A 70 -12.48 -12.11 -3.18
C LYS A 70 -11.87 -11.84 -1.79
N GLU A 71 -12.27 -12.62 -0.78
CA GLU A 71 -11.75 -12.52 0.58
C GLU A 71 -10.25 -12.83 0.64
N LEU A 72 -9.79 -13.85 -0.11
CA LEU A 72 -8.39 -14.19 -0.22
C LEU A 72 -7.56 -13.04 -0.81
N ILE A 73 -8.01 -12.44 -1.92
CA ILE A 73 -7.31 -11.32 -2.57
C ILE A 73 -7.24 -10.11 -1.64
N LEU A 74 -8.32 -9.78 -0.93
CA LEU A 74 -8.34 -8.66 0.02
C LEU A 74 -7.43 -8.93 1.23
N LYS A 75 -7.39 -10.16 1.73
CA LYS A 75 -6.48 -10.57 2.78
C LYS A 75 -5.03 -10.42 2.35
N MET A 76 -4.68 -10.89 1.14
CA MET A 76 -3.34 -10.72 0.58
C MET A 76 -2.94 -9.24 0.43
N CYS A 77 -3.87 -8.36 0.02
CA CYS A 77 -3.60 -6.91 0.00
C CYS A 77 -3.26 -6.36 1.37
N SER A 78 -3.99 -6.79 2.40
CA SER A 78 -3.78 -6.32 3.78
C SER A 78 -2.44 -6.81 4.31
N GLU A 79 -2.10 -8.08 4.08
CA GLU A 79 -0.83 -8.65 4.51
C GLU A 79 0.36 -7.97 3.81
N GLU A 80 0.26 -7.69 2.50
CA GLU A 80 1.31 -6.95 1.77
C GLU A 80 1.53 -5.54 2.35
N ARG A 81 0.45 -4.82 2.69
CA ARG A 81 0.51 -3.49 3.33
C ARG A 81 1.22 -3.54 4.70
N ASP A 82 0.90 -4.55 5.51
CA ASP A 82 1.50 -4.71 6.84
C ASP A 82 2.97 -5.12 6.75
N HIS A 83 3.33 -5.98 5.79
CA HIS A 83 4.72 -6.33 5.48
C HIS A 83 5.53 -5.12 5.01
N LEU A 84 4.92 -4.19 4.26
CA LEU A 84 5.57 -2.97 3.82
C LEU A 84 5.70 -1.92 4.92
N GLY A 85 4.83 -1.90 5.93
CA GLY A 85 5.06 -1.13 7.16
C GLY A 85 6.36 -1.50 7.90
N MET A 86 6.84 -2.74 7.76
CA MET A 86 8.16 -3.17 8.26
C MET A 86 9.32 -2.79 7.31
N CYS A 87 9.05 -2.62 6.02
CA CYS A 87 10.02 -2.23 5.00
C CYS A 87 9.94 -0.73 4.63
N ALA A 88 9.11 0.05 5.32
CA ALA A 88 8.71 1.37 4.90
C ALA A 88 9.91 2.33 4.87
N ILE A 89 10.20 2.79 3.65
CA ILE A 89 10.72 4.10 3.24
C ILE A 89 11.35 4.95 4.36
N GLU A 90 12.68 4.98 4.38
CA GLU A 90 13.53 5.99 5.04
C GLU A 90 14.22 6.92 4.01
#